data_AF-A0A319CHB2-F1
#
_entry.id   AF-A0A319CHB2-F1
#
_cell.length_a   1.000
_cell.length_b   1.000
_cell.length_c   1.000
_cell.angle_alpha   90.00
_cell.angle_beta   90.00
_cell.angle_gamma   90.00
#
_symmetry.space_group_name_H-M   'P 1'
#
loop_
_entity.id
_entity.type
_entity.pdbx_description
1 polymer ?
#
loop_
_entity_poly.entity_id
_entity_poly.type
_entity_poly.pdbx_seq_one_letter_code
_entity_poly.pdbx_strand_id
1 'polypeptide(L)'
;MRLHCTPVLLLLALFASGYTIRESSYNDVGRWTVRDQHDYREWLVDVTRRTENSSQQLHPTVREFGDLIESRPHLRMLFALMFQAVPRSPRYLDELSGRPQIRDYRHMLRVLDHLIQTAPAYSTRTNRMSYAGIPLNTLLTWPMGKQSGFAAFLDPEVNAMIKKTLGIWGEYLQSPDSVLPNRGFLSWDDFFIRFFRKGIRPVAGNDSVIANACKSKPYKVQHNASAHDQFWVKERPYSIVDMLSGDPLSEKFIGGTVYQAFLSSLSYHRWHAPVSGRIMKALP
;
A
#
# COMPACT_ATOMS: atom_id res chain seq x y z
N MET A 1 4.82 -23.92 -5.94
CA MET A 1 5.57 -23.17 -4.90
C MET A 1 4.72 -21.96 -4.53
N ARG A 2 4.10 -21.97 -3.35
CA ARG A 2 3.24 -20.87 -2.88
C ARG A 2 4.16 -19.71 -2.47
N LEU A 3 4.24 -18.66 -3.28
CA LEU A 3 4.81 -17.39 -2.86
C LEU A 3 3.86 -16.86 -1.79
N HIS A 4 4.22 -17.04 -0.52
CA HIS A 4 3.59 -16.31 0.57
C HIS A 4 3.81 -14.83 0.26
N CYS A 5 2.73 -14.13 -0.10
CA CYS A 5 2.71 -12.68 -0.18
C CYS A 5 2.98 -12.15 1.23
N THR A 6 4.25 -12.01 1.59
CA THR A 6 4.66 -11.33 2.80
C THR A 6 4.15 -9.88 2.72
N PRO A 7 3.44 -9.35 3.74
CA PRO A 7 2.77 -8.04 3.68
C PRO A 7 3.72 -6.82 3.50
N VAL A 8 5.03 -7.07 3.36
CA VAL A 8 6.07 -6.05 3.15
C VAL A 8 5.96 -5.39 1.76
N LEU A 9 5.38 -6.06 0.75
CA LEU A 9 5.25 -5.48 -0.59
C LEU A 9 4.24 -4.32 -0.67
N LEU A 10 3.35 -4.17 0.32
CA LEU A 10 2.33 -3.12 0.34
C LEU A 10 2.90 -1.75 0.73
N LEU A 11 3.92 -1.73 1.61
CA LEU A 11 4.54 -0.49 2.10
C LEU A 11 5.34 0.22 1.03
N LEU A 12 5.89 -0.53 0.09
CA LEU A 12 6.67 0.06 -0.97
C LEU A 12 5.76 0.84 -1.93
N ALA A 13 4.46 0.55 -2.11
CA ALA A 13 3.58 1.31 -3.02
C ALA A 13 3.37 2.81 -2.64
N LEU A 14 3.86 3.24 -1.48
CA LEU A 14 3.45 4.46 -0.78
C LEU A 14 4.12 5.77 -1.24
N PHE A 15 5.12 5.74 -2.11
CA PHE A 15 5.81 6.97 -2.56
C PHE A 15 5.19 7.62 -3.82
N ALA A 16 4.25 6.98 -4.52
CA ALA A 16 3.82 7.41 -5.87
C ALA A 16 2.52 8.25 -5.95
N SER A 17 1.86 8.54 -4.83
CA SER A 17 0.58 9.27 -4.85
C SER A 17 0.70 10.71 -4.36
N GLY A 18 1.91 11.19 -4.07
CA GLY A 18 2.17 12.51 -3.48
C GLY A 18 2.13 13.66 -4.48
N TYR A 19 2.53 13.44 -5.74
CA TYR A 19 2.44 14.43 -6.80
C TYR A 19 1.65 13.91 -8.00
N THR A 20 0.55 14.61 -8.25
CA THR A 20 -0.17 14.71 -9.53
C THR A 20 0.59 14.14 -10.73
N ILE A 21 0.04 13.07 -11.31
CA ILE A 21 0.21 12.76 -12.73
C ILE A 21 -0.09 14.07 -13.46
N ARG A 22 0.95 14.74 -13.95
CA ARG A 22 0.82 15.94 -14.76
C ARG A 22 0.15 15.50 -16.05
N GLU A 23 -1.10 15.89 -16.22
CA GLU A 23 -1.90 15.66 -17.42
C GLU A 23 -1.15 16.20 -18.65
N SER A 24 -0.54 15.32 -19.44
CA SER A 24 -0.21 15.63 -20.84
C SER A 24 -1.21 14.90 -21.72
N SER A 25 -2.25 15.65 -22.10
CA SER A 25 -3.05 15.54 -23.33
C SER A 25 -3.08 14.18 -24.04
N TYR A 26 -4.11 13.38 -23.77
CA TYR A 26 -4.77 12.58 -24.80
C TYR A 26 -6.23 12.34 -24.40
N ASN A 27 -7.15 12.65 -25.30
CA ASN A 27 -8.59 12.64 -25.09
C ASN A 27 -9.13 11.23 -24.82
N ASP A 28 -10.07 11.17 -23.87
CA ASP A 28 -11.06 10.10 -23.63
C ASP A 28 -10.57 8.66 -23.47
N VAL A 29 -10.07 8.29 -22.27
CA VAL A 29 -10.63 7.22 -21.42
C VAL A 29 -10.07 7.34 -19.99
N GLY A 30 -10.94 7.55 -18.99
CA GLY A 30 -10.57 7.47 -17.57
C GLY A 30 -10.38 8.81 -16.87
N ARG A 31 -11.44 9.62 -16.78
CA ARG A 31 -11.47 10.84 -15.97
C ARG A 31 -11.51 10.47 -14.48
N TRP A 32 -10.38 10.53 -13.79
CA TRP A 32 -10.34 10.61 -12.33
C TRP A 32 -10.78 12.01 -11.93
N THR A 33 -12.02 12.16 -11.47
CA THR A 33 -12.58 13.48 -11.10
C THR A 33 -12.76 13.60 -9.60
N VAL A 34 -12.82 14.85 -9.12
CA VAL A 34 -12.99 15.32 -7.74
C VAL A 34 -14.09 14.60 -6.94
N ARG A 35 -15.06 13.93 -7.59
CA ARG A 35 -16.08 13.07 -6.96
C ARG A 35 -15.51 11.86 -6.21
N ASP A 36 -14.38 11.33 -6.64
CA ASP A 36 -13.78 10.10 -6.09
C ASP A 36 -13.16 10.27 -4.68
N GLN A 37 -12.94 11.52 -4.23
CA GLN A 37 -12.37 11.81 -2.91
C GLN A 37 -13.41 11.76 -1.77
N HIS A 38 -14.72 11.78 -2.08
CA HIS A 38 -15.77 11.93 -1.07
C HIS A 38 -15.99 10.65 -0.26
N ASP A 39 -16.08 9.48 -0.91
CA ASP A 39 -16.32 8.18 -0.27
C ASP A 39 -15.17 7.72 0.66
N TYR A 40 -13.93 8.03 0.29
CA TYR A 40 -12.76 7.78 1.15
C TYR A 40 -12.82 8.59 2.43
N ARG A 41 -13.23 9.87 2.32
CA ARG A 41 -13.40 10.74 3.48
C ARG A 41 -14.53 10.25 4.39
N GLU A 42 -15.65 9.78 3.83
CA GLU A 42 -16.75 9.21 4.60
C GLU A 42 -16.34 7.99 5.42
N TRP A 43 -15.61 7.04 4.81
CA TRP A 43 -15.12 5.85 5.52
C TRP A 43 -14.15 6.21 6.66
N LEU A 44 -13.24 7.15 6.43
CA LEU A 44 -12.32 7.60 7.47
C LEU A 44 -12.99 8.34 8.59
N VAL A 45 -13.95 9.20 8.26
CA VAL A 45 -14.73 9.91 9.26
C VAL A 45 -15.47 8.92 10.14
N ASP A 46 -16.04 7.85 9.57
CA ASP A 46 -16.68 6.78 10.32
C ASP A 46 -15.70 6.02 11.23
N VAL A 47 -14.55 5.58 10.70
CA VAL A 47 -13.50 4.92 11.49
C VAL A 47 -13.00 5.82 12.63
N THR A 48 -12.68 7.08 12.31
CA THR A 48 -12.18 8.06 13.29
C THR A 48 -13.21 8.28 14.40
N ARG A 49 -14.48 8.49 14.04
CA ARG A 49 -15.59 8.67 14.99
C ARG A 49 -15.78 7.47 15.91
N ARG A 50 -15.67 6.23 15.39
CA ARG A 50 -15.75 5.00 16.19
C ARG A 50 -14.61 4.89 17.21
N THR A 51 -13.43 5.42 16.86
CA THR A 51 -12.23 5.32 17.71
C THR A 51 -12.08 6.44 18.73
N GLU A 52 -12.73 7.59 18.54
CA GLU A 52 -12.65 8.72 19.47
C GLU A 52 -13.23 8.43 20.86
N ASN A 53 -14.26 7.58 20.92
CA ASN A 53 -14.96 7.24 22.17
C ASN A 53 -14.63 5.83 22.68
N SER A 54 -13.68 5.12 22.05
CA SER A 54 -13.32 3.78 22.48
C SER A 54 -12.50 3.84 23.76
N SER A 55 -13.08 3.37 24.86
CA SER A 55 -12.38 3.08 26.12
C SER A 55 -11.70 1.70 26.11
N GLN A 56 -11.71 1.00 24.97
CA GLN A 56 -11.13 -0.33 24.88
C GLN A 56 -9.61 -0.29 25.06
N GLN A 57 -9.15 -1.34 25.71
CA GLN A 57 -7.75 -1.63 25.87
C GLN A 57 -7.13 -1.88 24.49
N LEU A 58 -6.15 -1.06 24.09
CA LEU A 58 -5.40 -1.26 22.85
C LEU A 58 -4.79 -2.66 22.81
N HIS A 59 -4.79 -3.24 21.61
CA HIS A 59 -4.11 -4.49 21.30
C HIS A 59 -2.66 -4.44 21.82
N PRO A 60 -2.14 -5.51 22.43
CA PRO A 60 -0.82 -5.51 23.08
C PRO A 60 0.30 -4.93 22.21
N THR A 61 0.32 -5.27 20.91
CA THR A 61 1.31 -4.76 19.96
C THR A 61 1.15 -3.27 19.65
N VAL A 62 -0.07 -2.75 19.62
CA VAL A 62 -0.30 -1.30 19.40
C VAL A 62 0.10 -0.52 20.66
N ARG A 63 -0.17 -1.07 21.85
CA ARG A 63 0.33 -0.52 23.12
C ARG A 63 1.85 -0.50 23.14
N GLU A 64 2.50 -1.62 22.83
CA GLU A 64 3.95 -1.74 22.74
C GLU A 64 4.55 -0.70 21.78
N PHE A 65 3.87 -0.41 20.66
CA PHE A 65 4.30 0.65 19.75
C PHE A 65 4.18 2.04 20.40
N GLY A 66 3.10 2.30 21.13
CA GLY A 66 2.97 3.49 21.95
C GLY A 66 4.09 3.61 22.98
N ASP A 67 4.38 2.54 23.72
CA ASP A 67 5.41 2.51 24.76
C ASP A 67 6.81 2.77 24.17
N LEU A 68 7.10 2.25 22.97
CA LEU A 68 8.33 2.57 22.23
C LEU A 68 8.43 4.07 21.93
N ILE A 69 7.35 4.69 21.42
CA ILE A 69 7.33 6.13 21.12
C ILE A 69 7.54 6.94 22.40
N GLU A 70 6.92 6.57 23.52
CA GLU A 70 7.00 7.31 24.77
C GLU A 70 8.36 7.17 25.49
N SER A 71 8.94 5.97 25.45
CA SER A 71 10.18 5.63 26.14
C SER A 71 11.43 6.22 25.48
N ARG A 72 11.39 6.51 24.18
CA ARG A 72 12.49 7.08 23.41
C ARG A 72 12.31 8.58 23.21
N PRO A 73 13.13 9.47 23.82
CA PRO A 73 12.96 10.91 23.67
C PRO A 73 13.00 11.40 22.22
N HIS A 74 13.85 10.81 21.37
CA HIS A 74 13.95 11.18 19.96
C HIS A 74 12.68 10.79 19.19
N LEU A 75 12.13 9.60 19.40
CA LEU A 75 10.87 9.18 18.76
C LEU A 75 9.71 10.04 19.25
N ARG A 76 9.60 10.27 20.56
CA ARG A 76 8.55 11.14 21.12
C ARG A 76 8.56 12.53 20.49
N MET A 77 9.76 13.10 20.32
CA MET A 77 9.94 14.38 19.63
C MET A 77 9.51 14.30 18.15
N LEU A 78 9.98 13.31 17.40
CA LEU A 78 9.66 13.16 15.98
C LEU A 78 8.16 12.96 15.74
N PHE A 79 7.51 12.09 16.53
CA PHE A 79 6.07 11.86 16.48
C PHE A 79 5.27 13.09 16.90
N ALA A 80 5.69 13.85 17.91
CA ALA A 80 5.03 15.12 18.23
C ALA A 80 5.15 16.12 17.06
N LEU A 81 6.35 16.31 16.52
CA LEU A 81 6.61 17.28 15.46
C LEU A 81 5.89 16.94 14.14
N MET A 82 5.83 15.67 13.74
CA MET A 82 5.17 15.28 12.49
C MET A 82 3.68 15.63 12.47
N PHE A 83 3.01 15.48 13.61
CA PHE A 83 1.59 15.80 13.74
C PHE A 83 1.35 17.29 13.99
N GLN A 84 2.26 18.00 14.67
CA GLN A 84 2.22 19.46 14.76
C GLN A 84 2.33 20.14 13.39
N ALA A 85 3.11 19.55 12.47
CA ALA A 85 3.30 20.07 11.12
C ALA A 85 2.11 19.82 10.17
N VAL A 86 1.05 19.13 10.61
CA VAL A 86 -0.17 18.94 9.84
C VAL A 86 -0.99 20.25 9.85
N PRO A 87 -1.31 20.84 8.68
CA PRO A 87 -2.04 22.10 8.61
C PRO A 87 -3.37 22.09 9.37
N ARG A 88 -3.68 23.23 10.00
CA ARG A 88 -4.91 23.47 10.77
C ARG A 88 -5.83 24.49 10.10
N SER A 89 -5.70 24.76 8.79
CA SER A 89 -6.66 25.66 8.14
C SER A 89 -7.98 24.94 7.85
N PRO A 90 -9.13 25.64 7.76
CA PRO A 90 -10.46 25.07 7.49
C PRO A 90 -10.50 24.09 6.31
N ARG A 91 -9.74 24.37 5.24
CA ARG A 91 -9.58 23.48 4.07
C ARG A 91 -8.96 22.10 4.40
N TYR A 92 -8.27 22.00 5.53
CA TYR A 92 -7.70 20.78 6.10
C TYR A 92 -8.37 20.40 7.44
N LEU A 93 -9.49 21.05 7.80
CA LEU A 93 -10.27 20.79 9.01
C LEU A 93 -11.72 20.37 8.73
N ASP A 94 -12.32 20.69 7.58
CA ASP A 94 -13.75 20.45 7.30
C ASP A 94 -13.98 19.80 5.91
N GLU A 95 -15.11 19.15 5.60
CA GLU A 95 -16.47 19.45 6.07
C GLU A 95 -17.39 18.24 5.87
N LEU A 96 -18.05 17.76 6.95
CA LEU A 96 -19.37 17.09 6.97
C LEU A 96 -19.76 16.53 8.36
N SER A 97 -18.90 16.54 9.40
CA SER A 97 -19.36 16.15 10.76
C SER A 97 -18.57 16.69 11.97
N GLY A 98 -17.69 17.69 11.83
CA GLY A 98 -17.23 18.47 12.99
C GLY A 98 -16.34 17.76 14.03
N ARG A 99 -15.48 16.80 13.64
CA ARG A 99 -14.42 16.23 14.52
C ARG A 99 -13.12 15.89 13.75
N PRO A 100 -11.93 15.97 14.41
CA PRO A 100 -10.67 16.21 13.72
C PRO A 100 -10.03 14.97 13.06
N GLN A 101 -9.43 15.21 11.88
CA GLN A 101 -8.37 14.37 11.28
C GLN A 101 -7.32 13.96 12.32
N ILE A 102 -6.69 12.79 12.21
CA ILE A 102 -5.65 12.30 13.14
C ILE A 102 -4.63 13.41 13.47
N ARG A 103 -4.64 13.93 14.72
CA ARG A 103 -3.87 15.11 15.15
C ARG A 103 -2.71 14.81 16.08
N ASP A 104 -2.60 13.58 16.54
CA ASP A 104 -1.51 13.14 17.39
C ASP A 104 -1.30 11.64 17.22
N TYR A 105 -0.14 11.16 17.66
CA TYR A 105 0.21 9.76 17.53
C TYR A 105 -0.62 8.85 18.43
N ARG A 106 -1.22 9.34 19.52
CA ARG A 106 -2.11 8.52 20.37
C ARG A 106 -3.42 8.24 19.65
N HIS A 107 -3.97 9.23 18.96
CA HIS A 107 -5.09 9.06 18.06
C HIS A 107 -4.73 8.13 16.89
N MET A 108 -3.55 8.31 16.29
CA MET A 108 -3.04 7.41 15.25
C MET A 108 -3.01 5.95 15.74
N LEU A 109 -2.54 5.70 16.96
CA LEU A 109 -2.50 4.36 17.56
C LEU A 109 -3.92 3.79 17.79
N ARG A 110 -4.88 4.59 18.26
CA ARG A 110 -6.29 4.15 18.37
C ARG A 110 -6.90 3.79 17.02
N VAL A 111 -6.61 4.57 15.98
CA VAL A 111 -7.08 4.25 14.63
C VAL A 111 -6.38 3.00 14.11
N LEU A 112 -5.06 2.87 14.30
CA LEU A 112 -4.30 1.69 13.94
C LEU A 112 -4.86 0.41 14.58
N ASP A 113 -5.23 0.48 15.86
CA ASP A 113 -5.85 -0.61 16.61
C ASP A 113 -7.16 -1.09 15.98
N HIS A 114 -8.03 -0.17 15.57
CA HIS A 114 -9.26 -0.50 14.87
C HIS A 114 -8.99 -1.13 13.49
N LEU A 115 -7.99 -0.61 12.77
CA LEU A 115 -7.67 -1.05 11.42
C LEU A 115 -7.13 -2.48 11.39
N ILE A 116 -6.29 -2.87 12.34
CA ILE A 116 -5.73 -4.23 12.38
C ILE A 116 -6.77 -5.31 12.70
N GLN A 117 -7.98 -4.90 13.10
CA GLN A 117 -9.13 -5.75 13.39
C GLN A 117 -10.25 -5.63 12.32
N THR A 118 -10.02 -4.89 11.24
CA THR A 118 -11.05 -4.60 10.24
C THR A 118 -10.63 -5.06 8.84
N ALA A 119 -11.50 -5.84 8.21
CA ALA A 119 -11.34 -6.24 6.82
C ALA A 119 -11.68 -5.08 5.87
N PRO A 120 -10.87 -4.81 4.82
CA PRO A 120 -11.17 -3.78 3.84
C PRO A 120 -12.52 -4.03 3.14
N ALA A 121 -13.46 -3.10 3.31
CA ALA A 121 -14.78 -3.20 2.68
C ALA A 121 -14.72 -2.98 1.16
N TYR A 122 -15.71 -3.48 0.42
CA TYR A 122 -15.91 -3.16 -0.99
C TYR A 122 -17.05 -2.15 -1.14
N SER A 123 -16.78 -1.00 -1.77
CA SER A 123 -17.81 -0.02 -2.11
C SER A 123 -18.39 -0.33 -3.48
N THR A 124 -19.64 -0.81 -3.48
CA THR A 124 -20.43 -1.04 -4.71
C THR A 124 -20.74 0.25 -5.44
N ARG A 125 -20.91 1.37 -4.72
CA ARG A 125 -21.22 2.70 -5.28
C ARG A 125 -20.08 3.25 -6.16
N THR A 126 -18.83 2.96 -5.80
CA THR A 126 -17.66 3.44 -6.54
C THR A 126 -17.02 2.39 -7.43
N ASN A 127 -17.56 1.17 -7.43
CA ASN A 127 -16.93 -0.01 -8.05
C ASN A 127 -15.46 -0.15 -7.63
N ARG A 128 -15.16 0.14 -6.35
CA ARG A 128 -13.82 0.17 -5.77
C ARG A 128 -13.78 -0.56 -4.44
N MET A 129 -12.68 -1.26 -4.18
CA MET A 129 -12.40 -1.74 -2.83
C MET A 129 -12.04 -0.51 -2.00
N SER A 130 -12.66 -0.32 -0.83
CA SER A 130 -12.17 0.61 0.19
C SER A 130 -10.75 0.19 0.43
N TYR A 131 -9.87 1.00 -0.09
CA TYR A 131 -8.55 0.65 -0.53
C TYR A 131 -7.84 -0.32 0.43
N ALA A 132 -7.71 -1.57 -0.01
CA ALA A 132 -7.15 -2.67 0.77
C ALA A 132 -5.67 -2.58 1.18
N GLY A 133 -5.04 -1.43 0.96
CA GLY A 133 -3.71 -1.11 1.49
C GLY A 133 -3.58 0.31 2.04
N ILE A 134 -4.69 1.05 2.12
CA ILE A 134 -4.73 2.45 2.53
C ILE A 134 -5.04 2.70 4.02
N PRO A 135 -5.50 1.77 4.86
CA PRO A 135 -5.66 2.06 6.29
C PRO A 135 -4.40 2.70 6.90
N LEU A 136 -3.23 2.09 6.69
CA LEU A 136 -1.95 2.64 7.14
C LEU A 136 -1.53 3.90 6.36
N ASN A 137 -1.72 3.91 5.03
CA ASN A 137 -1.40 5.10 4.24
C ASN A 137 -2.21 6.31 4.72
N THR A 138 -3.46 6.11 5.11
CA THR A 138 -4.31 7.18 5.61
C THR A 138 -3.79 7.78 6.90
N LEU A 139 -3.35 6.91 7.83
CA LEU A 139 -2.72 7.35 9.06
C LEU A 139 -1.48 8.20 8.79
N LEU A 140 -0.70 7.80 7.78
CA LEU A 140 0.68 8.24 7.65
C LEU A 140 0.94 9.23 6.51
N THR A 141 0.07 9.35 5.49
CA THR A 141 0.35 10.12 4.24
C THR A 141 0.83 11.54 4.57
N TRP A 142 0.10 12.23 5.45
CA TRP A 142 0.40 13.60 5.83
C TRP A 142 1.62 13.73 6.76
N PRO A 143 1.68 13.04 7.91
CA PRO A 143 2.82 13.17 8.82
C PRO A 143 4.12 12.61 8.22
N MET A 144 4.07 11.52 7.44
CA MET A 144 5.22 10.90 6.78
C MET A 144 5.90 11.83 5.76
N GLY A 145 5.14 12.70 5.11
CA GLY A 145 5.68 13.70 4.17
C GLY A 145 6.44 14.86 4.81
N LYS A 146 6.49 14.92 6.15
CA LYS A 146 7.25 15.93 6.91
C LYS A 146 8.66 15.42 7.21
N GLN A 147 9.62 16.32 7.39
CA GLN A 147 11.00 15.94 7.74
C GLN A 147 11.07 15.06 9.00
N SER A 148 10.26 15.38 10.02
CA SER A 148 10.15 14.59 11.25
C SER A 148 9.51 13.22 11.02
N GLY A 149 8.49 13.14 10.15
CA GLY A 149 7.90 11.86 9.74
C GLY A 149 8.90 11.01 8.99
N PHE A 150 9.53 11.57 7.95
CA PHE A 150 10.58 10.91 7.18
C PHE A 150 11.67 10.34 8.09
N ALA A 151 12.18 11.13 9.04
CA ALA A 151 13.19 10.66 9.99
C ALA A 151 12.67 9.52 10.89
N ALA A 152 11.43 9.60 11.39
CA ALA A 152 10.85 8.54 12.22
C ALA A 152 10.70 7.22 11.47
N PHE A 153 10.33 7.25 10.18
CA PHE A 153 10.16 6.03 9.36
C PHE A 153 11.49 5.44 8.84
N LEU A 154 12.62 6.13 9.06
CA LEU A 154 13.95 5.54 8.87
C LEU A 154 14.42 4.76 10.10
N ASP A 155 13.78 4.94 11.26
CA ASP A 155 14.19 4.27 12.49
C ASP A 155 13.88 2.75 12.43
N PRO A 156 14.86 1.88 12.69
CA PRO A 156 14.68 0.44 12.59
C PRO A 156 13.72 -0.12 13.65
N GLU A 157 13.64 0.47 14.85
CA GLU A 157 12.70 0.05 15.89
C GLU A 157 11.26 0.39 15.48
N VAL A 158 11.05 1.56 14.85
CA VAL A 158 9.75 1.95 14.27
C VAL A 158 9.35 0.99 13.15
N ASN A 159 10.27 0.67 12.24
CA ASN A 159 10.00 -0.27 11.15
C ASN A 159 9.72 -1.70 11.65
N ALA A 160 10.38 -2.14 12.73
CA ALA A 160 10.08 -3.40 13.38
C ALA A 160 8.66 -3.44 13.95
N MET A 161 8.21 -2.37 14.61
CA MET A 161 6.85 -2.27 15.12
C MET A 161 5.80 -2.25 14.01
N ILE A 162 6.04 -1.48 12.94
CA ILE A 162 5.15 -1.46 11.77
C ILE A 162 5.04 -2.87 11.17
N LYS A 163 6.17 -3.58 10.98
CA LYS A 163 6.16 -4.96 10.49
C LYS A 163 5.36 -5.88 11.41
N LYS A 164 5.54 -5.77 12.73
CA LYS A 164 4.83 -6.58 13.72
C LYS A 164 3.32 -6.33 13.68
N THR A 165 2.90 -5.06 13.63
CA THR A 165 1.48 -4.68 13.51
C THR A 165 0.85 -5.18 12.20
N LEU A 166 1.56 -5.06 11.08
CA LEU A 166 1.09 -5.58 9.79
C LEU A 166 1.02 -7.11 9.76
N GLY A 167 1.88 -7.79 10.52
CA GLY A 167 1.80 -9.24 10.71
C GLY A 167 0.47 -9.67 11.32
N ILE A 168 0.06 -9.01 12.42
CA ILE A 168 -1.22 -9.27 13.10
C ILE A 168 -2.40 -9.01 12.18
N TRP A 169 -2.38 -7.90 11.45
CA TRP A 169 -3.44 -7.62 10.48
C TRP A 169 -3.47 -8.69 9.37
N GLY A 170 -2.30 -9.14 8.90
CA GLY A 170 -2.20 -10.23 7.93
C GLY A 170 -2.74 -11.56 8.45
N GLU A 171 -2.56 -11.87 9.74
CA GLU A 171 -3.17 -13.04 10.39
C GLU A 171 -4.69 -12.91 10.46
N TYR A 172 -5.19 -11.74 10.87
CA TYR A 172 -6.63 -11.44 10.87
C TYR A 172 -7.24 -11.58 9.47
N LEU A 173 -6.61 -11.03 8.42
CA LEU A 173 -7.12 -11.10 7.04
C LEU A 173 -7.14 -12.53 6.47
N GLN A 174 -6.37 -13.45 7.04
CA GLN A 174 -6.41 -14.87 6.70
C GLN A 174 -7.46 -15.64 7.51
N SER A 175 -7.96 -15.07 8.61
CA SER A 175 -8.94 -15.73 9.48
C SER A 175 -10.37 -15.64 8.93
N PRO A 176 -11.27 -16.55 9.34
CA PRO A 176 -12.70 -16.46 9.03
C PRO A 176 -13.38 -15.18 9.54
N ASP A 177 -12.82 -14.52 10.56
CA ASP A 177 -13.38 -13.28 11.13
C ASP A 177 -13.25 -12.09 10.17
N SER A 178 -12.41 -12.21 9.16
CA SER A 178 -12.26 -11.22 8.08
C SER A 178 -13.25 -11.40 6.93
N VAL A 179 -14.10 -12.44 6.98
CA VAL A 179 -15.07 -12.73 5.91
C VAL A 179 -16.08 -11.60 5.78
N LEU A 180 -16.15 -11.02 4.59
CA LEU A 180 -17.23 -10.10 4.24
C LEU A 180 -18.51 -10.89 3.87
N PRO A 181 -19.70 -10.44 4.30
CA PRO A 181 -20.95 -11.15 4.02
C PRO A 181 -21.17 -11.43 2.52
N ASN A 182 -21.71 -12.60 2.21
CA ASN A 182 -22.26 -12.97 0.89
C ASN A 182 -21.26 -13.06 -0.28
N ARG A 183 -20.02 -13.48 -0.03
CA ARG A 183 -18.99 -13.57 -1.10
C ARG A 183 -18.52 -15.00 -1.42
N GLY A 184 -18.80 -15.99 -0.58
CA GLY A 184 -18.41 -17.39 -0.80
C GLY A 184 -16.91 -17.67 -0.69
N PHE A 185 -16.17 -16.82 0.05
CA PHE A 185 -14.73 -16.99 0.35
C PHE A 185 -14.54 -17.28 1.83
N LEU A 186 -13.43 -17.93 2.16
CA LEU A 186 -13.10 -18.37 3.53
C LEU A 186 -12.52 -17.25 4.41
N SER A 187 -11.97 -16.20 3.79
CA SER A 187 -11.39 -15.04 4.45
C SER A 187 -11.30 -13.88 3.46
N TRP A 188 -10.92 -12.70 3.95
CA TRP A 188 -10.63 -11.56 3.08
C TRP A 188 -9.46 -11.86 2.12
N ASP A 189 -8.41 -12.51 2.62
CA ASP A 189 -7.25 -12.87 1.80
C ASP A 189 -7.64 -13.87 0.71
N ASP A 190 -8.47 -14.89 1.02
CA ASP A 190 -9.00 -15.83 0.03
C ASP A 190 -9.77 -15.13 -1.12
N PHE A 191 -10.53 -14.07 -0.80
CA PHE A 191 -11.13 -13.20 -1.81
C PHE A 191 -10.09 -12.40 -2.61
N PHE A 192 -9.10 -11.81 -1.94
CA PHE A 192 -8.11 -10.95 -2.58
C PHE A 192 -7.25 -11.73 -3.59
N ILE A 193 -6.84 -12.94 -3.21
CA ILE A 193 -6.10 -13.88 -4.06
C ILE A 193 -7.01 -14.92 -4.74
N ARG A 194 -8.29 -14.62 -4.95
CA ARG A 194 -9.24 -15.53 -5.62
C ARG A 194 -8.73 -16.02 -6.98
N PHE A 195 -9.16 -17.21 -7.39
CA PHE A 195 -8.92 -17.73 -8.74
C PHE A 195 -9.86 -17.10 -9.77
N PHE A 196 -9.39 -17.03 -11.02
CA PHE A 196 -10.31 -16.81 -12.14
C PHE A 196 -11.15 -18.06 -12.37
N ARG A 197 -12.36 -17.84 -12.92
CA ARG A 197 -13.13 -18.93 -13.53
C ARG A 197 -12.32 -19.51 -14.69
N LYS A 198 -12.44 -20.83 -14.90
CA LYS A 198 -11.75 -21.54 -15.99
C LYS A 198 -12.07 -20.86 -17.34
N GLY A 199 -11.05 -20.70 -18.18
CA GLY A 199 -11.19 -20.15 -19.54
C GLY A 199 -11.23 -18.63 -19.66
N ILE A 200 -11.32 -17.87 -18.57
CA ILE A 200 -11.42 -16.38 -18.63
C ILE A 200 -10.13 -15.70 -19.09
N ARG A 201 -8.98 -16.35 -18.96
CA ARG A 201 -7.68 -15.81 -19.37
C ARG A 201 -6.97 -16.79 -20.31
N PRO A 202 -7.38 -16.85 -21.60
CA PRO A 202 -6.60 -17.60 -22.59
C PRO A 202 -5.22 -16.95 -22.74
N VAL A 203 -4.18 -17.79 -22.81
CA VAL A 203 -2.82 -17.32 -23.15
C VAL A 203 -2.73 -17.36 -24.67
N ALA A 204 -2.70 -16.17 -25.28
CA ALA A 204 -2.56 -16.02 -26.72
C ALA A 204 -1.08 -15.84 -27.08
N GLY A 205 -0.66 -16.44 -28.21
CA GLY A 205 0.68 -16.28 -28.76
C GLY A 205 1.36 -17.61 -29.10
N ASN A 206 2.44 -17.52 -29.85
CA ASN A 206 3.42 -18.60 -30.03
C ASN A 206 4.64 -18.33 -29.12
N ASP A 207 5.69 -19.13 -29.25
CA ASP A 207 6.91 -19.03 -28.41
C ASP A 207 7.72 -17.73 -28.62
N SER A 208 7.32 -16.84 -29.53
CA SER A 208 7.94 -15.51 -29.72
C SER A 208 7.30 -14.40 -28.89
N VAL A 209 6.25 -14.70 -28.11
CA VAL A 209 5.48 -13.71 -27.34
C VAL A 209 5.70 -13.86 -25.84
N ILE A 210 6.01 -12.76 -25.17
CA ILE A 210 6.04 -12.68 -23.71
C ILE A 210 4.63 -12.34 -23.22
N ALA A 211 3.99 -13.26 -22.49
CA ALA A 211 2.66 -13.03 -21.95
C ALA A 211 2.70 -12.07 -20.74
N ASN A 212 1.62 -11.34 -20.48
CA ASN A 212 1.56 -10.50 -19.27
C ASN A 212 1.46 -11.39 -18.02
N ALA A 213 2.36 -11.18 -17.05
CA ALA A 213 2.47 -11.95 -15.82
C ALA A 213 1.28 -11.76 -14.85
N CYS A 214 0.63 -10.60 -14.85
CA CYS A 214 -0.49 -10.31 -13.95
C CYS A 214 -1.56 -9.47 -14.67
N LYS A 215 -2.69 -9.16 -14.03
CA LYS A 215 -3.69 -8.27 -14.63
C LYS A 215 -3.35 -6.83 -14.27
N SER A 216 -2.48 -6.22 -15.07
CA SER A 216 -1.91 -4.89 -14.80
C SER A 216 -2.10 -3.93 -15.98
N LYS A 217 -1.99 -2.62 -15.69
CA LYS A 217 -1.96 -1.56 -16.70
C LYS A 217 -0.48 -1.21 -16.99
N PRO A 218 -0.01 -1.26 -18.24
CA PRO A 218 1.32 -0.77 -18.58
C PRO A 218 1.52 0.67 -18.08
N TYR A 219 2.69 0.93 -17.50
CA TYR A 219 3.05 2.24 -16.96
C TYR A 219 4.18 2.87 -17.77
N LYS A 220 5.32 2.16 -17.87
CA LYS A 220 6.48 2.64 -18.61
C LYS A 220 7.26 1.46 -19.17
N VAL A 221 7.85 1.66 -20.35
CA VAL A 221 8.83 0.74 -20.93
C VAL A 221 10.10 1.52 -21.17
N GLN A 222 11.23 0.96 -20.77
CA GLN A 222 12.55 1.52 -21.02
C GLN A 222 13.42 0.46 -21.67
N HIS A 223 13.99 0.80 -22.82
CA HIS A 223 14.94 -0.03 -23.54
C HIS A 223 16.36 0.40 -23.23
N ASN A 224 17.32 -0.49 -23.45
CA ASN A 224 18.75 -0.24 -23.26
C ASN A 224 19.07 0.32 -21.86
N ALA A 225 18.53 -0.33 -20.83
CA ALA A 225 18.65 0.09 -19.44
C ALA A 225 20.11 0.00 -18.93
N SER A 226 20.64 1.08 -18.36
CA SER A 226 22.00 1.15 -17.82
C SER A 226 22.09 0.58 -16.40
N ALA A 227 23.32 0.26 -15.98
CA ALA A 227 23.62 -0.17 -14.60
C ALA A 227 23.07 0.81 -13.55
N HIS A 228 23.24 2.11 -13.82
CA HIS A 228 22.81 3.23 -12.99
C HIS A 228 21.89 4.16 -13.78
N ASP A 229 20.69 3.69 -14.10
CA ASP A 229 19.63 4.54 -14.65
C ASP A 229 18.80 5.20 -13.55
N GLN A 230 18.07 6.25 -13.91
CA GLN A 230 17.01 6.83 -13.09
C GLN A 230 15.64 6.31 -13.57
N PHE A 231 15.29 5.08 -13.22
CA PHE A 231 13.91 4.61 -13.33
C PHE A 231 13.06 5.35 -12.28
N TRP A 232 11.93 5.89 -12.71
CA TRP A 232 10.96 6.47 -11.81
C TRP A 232 10.12 5.35 -11.21
N VAL A 233 10.60 4.72 -10.14
CA VAL A 233 9.75 3.88 -9.29
C VAL A 233 9.35 4.73 -8.10
N LYS A 234 8.12 5.24 -8.15
CA LYS A 234 7.53 6.06 -7.09
C LYS A 234 8.35 7.31 -6.78
N GLU A 235 8.57 8.13 -7.81
CA GLU A 235 9.20 9.44 -7.65
C GLU A 235 10.66 9.43 -7.17
N ARG A 236 11.29 8.25 -7.07
CA ARG A 236 12.72 8.11 -6.77
C ARG A 236 13.45 7.46 -7.94
N PRO A 237 14.71 7.87 -8.19
CA PRO A 237 15.57 7.19 -9.15
C PRO A 237 15.95 5.82 -8.60
N TYR A 238 15.61 4.77 -9.35
CA TYR A 238 16.12 3.41 -9.14
C TYR A 238 16.89 2.98 -10.37
N SER A 239 17.89 2.13 -10.19
CA SER A 239 18.66 1.50 -11.26
C SER A 239 18.49 -0.03 -11.28
N ILE A 240 19.09 -0.72 -12.27
CA ILE A 240 19.01 -2.20 -12.33
C ILE A 240 19.69 -2.81 -11.10
N VAL A 241 20.82 -2.21 -10.70
CA VAL A 241 21.56 -2.61 -9.50
C VAL A 241 20.69 -2.44 -8.25
N ASP A 242 19.97 -1.31 -8.12
CA ASP A 242 19.10 -1.06 -6.96
C ASP A 242 17.90 -2.03 -6.94
N MET A 243 17.30 -2.30 -8.10
CA MET A 243 16.16 -3.23 -8.23
C MET A 243 16.51 -4.67 -7.82
N LEU A 244 17.78 -5.05 -7.96
CA LEU A 244 18.28 -6.38 -7.61
C LEU A 244 19.14 -6.35 -6.34
N SER A 245 19.03 -5.31 -5.53
CA SER A 245 19.72 -5.19 -4.23
C SER A 245 21.25 -5.40 -4.32
N GLY A 246 21.87 -4.91 -5.40
CA GLY A 246 23.31 -5.06 -5.62
C GLY A 246 23.75 -6.46 -6.06
N ASP A 247 22.82 -7.36 -6.40
CA ASP A 247 23.17 -8.72 -6.80
C ASP A 247 24.00 -8.75 -8.09
N PRO A 248 25.05 -9.59 -8.20
CA PRO A 248 25.85 -9.72 -9.42
C PRO A 248 25.04 -10.13 -10.66
N LEU A 249 23.84 -10.70 -10.48
CA LEU A 249 22.94 -10.99 -11.58
C LEU A 249 22.51 -9.74 -12.35
N SER A 250 22.59 -8.55 -11.73
CA SER A 250 22.27 -7.27 -12.35
C SER A 250 23.05 -7.01 -13.64
N GLU A 251 24.30 -7.47 -13.74
CA GLU A 251 25.13 -7.32 -14.94
C GLU A 251 24.48 -7.95 -16.18
N LYS A 252 23.75 -9.06 -16.01
CA LYS A 252 23.07 -9.75 -17.12
C LYS A 252 21.87 -8.98 -17.69
N PHE A 253 21.36 -8.01 -16.94
CA PHE A 253 20.18 -7.24 -17.32
C PHE A 253 20.52 -5.84 -17.85
N ILE A 254 21.79 -5.41 -17.77
CA ILE A 254 22.28 -4.16 -18.37
C ILE A 254 22.14 -4.24 -19.90
N GLY A 255 21.67 -3.15 -20.52
CA GLY A 255 21.27 -3.09 -21.93
C GLY A 255 19.91 -3.72 -22.21
N GLY A 256 19.25 -4.27 -21.19
CA GLY A 256 17.96 -4.94 -21.30
C GLY A 256 16.77 -3.98 -21.43
N THR A 257 15.57 -4.56 -21.44
CA THR A 257 14.30 -3.82 -21.43
C THR A 257 13.62 -3.98 -20.07
N VAL A 258 13.27 -2.85 -19.46
CA VAL A 258 12.49 -2.78 -18.22
C VAL A 258 11.04 -2.46 -18.56
N TYR A 259 10.13 -3.37 -18.24
CA TYR A 259 8.68 -3.18 -18.36
C TYR A 259 8.07 -2.96 -16.97
N GLN A 260 7.42 -1.82 -16.78
CA GLN A 260 6.73 -1.45 -15.55
C GLN A 260 5.23 -1.43 -15.78
N ALA A 261 4.47 -2.02 -14.84
CA ALA A 261 3.02 -2.04 -14.88
C ALA A 261 2.41 -1.85 -13.49
N PHE A 262 1.26 -1.20 -13.46
CA PHE A 262 0.49 -0.93 -12.25
C PHE A 262 -0.60 -1.98 -12.05
N LEU A 263 -0.66 -2.56 -10.85
CA LEU A 263 -1.68 -3.52 -10.44
C LEU A 263 -2.69 -2.82 -9.53
N SER A 264 -3.91 -2.65 -10.03
CA SER A 264 -4.99 -2.04 -9.24
C SER A 264 -5.47 -3.01 -8.15
N SER A 265 -5.89 -2.48 -6.99
CA SER A 265 -6.48 -3.25 -5.89
C SER A 265 -7.70 -4.09 -6.32
N LEU A 266 -8.40 -3.70 -7.38
CA LEU A 266 -9.53 -4.43 -7.95
C LEU A 266 -9.15 -5.57 -8.89
N SER A 267 -7.87 -5.63 -9.27
CA SER A 267 -7.39 -6.58 -10.25
C SER A 267 -7.25 -7.98 -9.65
N TYR A 268 -6.84 -8.91 -10.49
CA TYR A 268 -6.47 -10.25 -10.07
C TYR A 268 -5.03 -10.24 -9.55
N HIS A 269 -4.85 -10.60 -8.28
CA HIS A 269 -3.59 -10.45 -7.53
C HIS A 269 -2.71 -11.71 -7.51
N ARG A 270 -2.88 -12.63 -8.48
CA ARG A 270 -1.91 -13.70 -8.69
C ARG A 270 -1.06 -13.44 -9.92
N TRP A 271 0.21 -13.78 -9.78
CA TRP A 271 1.22 -13.71 -10.82
C TRP A 271 1.40 -15.08 -11.46
N HIS A 272 1.58 -15.07 -12.78
CA HIS A 272 1.85 -16.24 -13.62
C HIS A 272 3.15 -16.00 -14.37
N ALA A 273 3.86 -17.08 -14.68
CA ALA A 273 5.09 -16.98 -15.45
C ALA A 273 4.77 -16.42 -16.86
N PRO A 274 5.46 -15.36 -17.31
CA PRO A 274 5.20 -14.77 -18.61
C PRO A 274 5.77 -15.59 -19.78
N VAL A 275 6.70 -16.52 -19.48
CA VAL A 275 7.37 -17.44 -20.40
C VAL A 275 7.68 -18.76 -19.68
N SER A 276 7.92 -19.82 -20.45
CA SER A 276 8.46 -21.08 -19.93
C SER A 276 9.91 -20.91 -19.47
N GLY A 277 10.30 -21.55 -18.36
CA GLY A 277 11.66 -21.46 -17.85
C GLY A 277 11.90 -22.25 -16.57
N ARG A 278 13.16 -22.23 -16.11
CA ARG A 278 13.60 -22.83 -14.84
C ARG A 278 13.93 -21.73 -13.84
N ILE A 279 13.45 -21.85 -12.62
CA ILE A 279 13.80 -20.94 -11.53
C ILE A 279 15.28 -21.17 -11.19
N MET A 280 16.10 -20.13 -11.35
CA MET A 280 17.53 -20.17 -11.05
C MET A 280 17.87 -19.52 -9.71
N LYS A 281 17.14 -18.46 -9.34
CA LYS A 281 17.38 -17.68 -8.12
C LYS A 281 16.12 -16.95 -7.70
N ALA A 282 15.93 -16.80 -6.39
CA ALA A 282 14.95 -15.90 -5.78
C ALA A 282 15.72 -14.92 -4.90
N LEU A 283 15.52 -13.62 -5.10
CA LEU A 283 16.12 -12.58 -4.28
C LEU A 283 15.25 -12.34 -3.04
N PRO A 284 15.85 -12.06 -1.87
CA PRO A 284 15.15 -11.82 -0.61
C PRO A 284 14.44 -10.46 -0.56
#